data_AF-A0A812PKT0-F1
#
_entry.id   AF-A0A812PKT0-F1
#
_cell.length_a   1.000
_cell.length_b   1.000
_cell.length_c   1.000
_cell.angle_alpha   90.00
_cell.angle_beta   90.00
_cell.angle_gamma   90.00
#
_symmetry.space_group_name_H-M   'P 1'
#
loop_
_entity.id
_entity.type
_entity.pdbx_description
1 polymer ?
#
loop_
_entity_poly.entity_id
_entity_poly.type
_entity_poly.pdbx_seq_one_letter_code
_entity_poly.pdbx_strand_id
1 'polypeptide(L)'
;MLRVWLTSGEEVASLPVENLTDVKNLKLHLQGLCGLTRFRQRLLHEGVPLYDTVTLDVPMDLQLVLLPFTDASDSDMFEMTAAATWPDHFWIEELLQRPQDPNLLDGEGYAALHVACRQGHIENVKLLLEAGADQNSIDRFGQFALNLAVQNSSSRTLSLCP
;
A
#
# COMPACT_ATOMS: atom_id res chain seq x y z
N MET A 1 -19.50 17.42 -8.38
CA MET A 1 -19.42 16.06 -7.82
C MET A 1 -18.30 15.32 -8.51
N LEU A 2 -17.53 14.54 -7.76
CA LEU A 2 -16.64 13.50 -8.27
C LEU A 2 -17.48 12.24 -8.42
N ARG A 3 -17.48 11.63 -9.62
CA ARG A 3 -18.16 10.35 -9.85
C ARG A 3 -17.12 9.32 -10.24
N VAL A 4 -17.15 8.16 -9.58
CA VAL A 4 -16.18 7.09 -9.78
C VAL A 4 -16.88 5.88 -10.36
N TRP A 5 -16.38 5.38 -11.48
CA TRP A 5 -16.97 4.31 -12.26
C TRP A 5 -16.01 3.13 -12.42
N LEU A 6 -16.48 1.90 -12.29
CA LEU A 6 -15.70 0.72 -12.66
C LEU A 6 -15.58 0.60 -14.19
N THR A 7 -14.61 -0.21 -14.64
CA THR A 7 -14.49 -0.60 -16.05
C THR A 7 -15.70 -1.35 -16.59
N SER A 8 -16.54 -1.92 -15.71
CA SER A 8 -17.83 -2.52 -16.06
C SER A 8 -18.92 -1.49 -16.40
N GLY A 9 -18.71 -0.20 -16.08
CA GLY A 9 -19.70 0.87 -16.22
C GLY A 9 -20.57 1.09 -14.97
N GLU A 10 -20.31 0.39 -13.87
CA GLU A 10 -21.00 0.58 -12.59
C GLU A 10 -20.47 1.82 -11.84
N GLU A 11 -21.37 2.65 -11.32
CA GLU A 11 -21.01 3.80 -10.46
C GLU A 11 -20.73 3.29 -9.03
N VAL A 12 -19.49 3.46 -8.57
CA VAL A 12 -19.03 3.01 -7.23
C VAL A 12 -19.27 4.08 -6.18
N ALA A 13 -19.04 5.34 -6.53
CA ALA A 13 -19.10 6.45 -5.59
C ALA A 13 -19.47 7.76 -6.29
N SER A 14 -20.27 8.57 -5.61
CA SER A 14 -20.64 9.92 -6.01
C SER A 14 -20.43 10.85 -4.81
N LEU A 15 -19.41 11.70 -4.87
CA LEU A 15 -18.92 12.47 -3.73
C LEU A 15 -18.85 13.96 -4.08
N PRO A 16 -19.18 14.87 -3.15
CA PRO A 16 -18.90 16.29 -3.34
C PRO A 16 -17.38 16.53 -3.29
N VAL A 17 -16.92 17.45 -4.13
CA VAL A 17 -15.50 17.80 -4.29
C VAL A 17 -14.90 18.30 -2.96
N GLU A 18 -15.72 18.93 -2.12
CA GLU A 18 -15.32 19.50 -0.83
C GLU A 18 -14.90 18.45 0.22
N ASN A 19 -15.28 17.19 0.04
CA ASN A 19 -15.02 16.13 1.03
C ASN A 19 -13.64 15.47 0.88
N LEU A 20 -12.93 15.69 -0.23
CA LEU A 20 -11.69 15.01 -0.55
C LEU A 20 -10.64 16.02 -1.00
N THR A 21 -9.43 15.93 -0.43
CA THR A 21 -8.33 16.83 -0.80
C THR A 21 -7.59 16.36 -2.05
N ASP A 22 -7.33 15.05 -2.14
CA ASP A 22 -6.48 14.45 -3.17
C ASP A 22 -6.90 13.02 -3.53
N VAL A 23 -6.25 12.49 -4.56
CA VAL A 23 -6.44 11.12 -5.05
C VAL A 23 -6.11 10.08 -3.98
N LYS A 24 -5.13 10.34 -3.10
CA LYS A 24 -4.82 9.41 -2.00
C LYS A 24 -6.03 9.21 -1.09
N ASN A 25 -6.65 10.29 -0.63
CA ASN A 25 -7.82 10.25 0.24
C ASN A 25 -9.02 9.63 -0.47
N LEU A 26 -9.18 9.87 -1.77
CA LEU A 26 -10.22 9.19 -2.56
C LEU A 26 -9.99 7.68 -2.61
N LYS A 27 -8.76 7.22 -2.87
CA LYS A 27 -8.45 5.78 -2.90
C LYS A 27 -8.66 5.11 -1.54
N LEU A 28 -8.29 5.79 -0.45
CA LEU A 28 -8.55 5.32 0.92
C LEU A 28 -10.05 5.25 1.22
N HIS A 29 -10.85 6.19 0.73
CA HIS A 29 -12.31 6.12 0.83
C HIS A 29 -12.87 4.92 0.04
N LEU A 30 -12.40 4.74 -1.20
CA LEU A 30 -12.81 3.64 -2.07
C LEU A 30 -12.37 2.27 -1.55
N GLN A 31 -11.30 2.19 -0.74
CA GLN A 31 -10.87 0.93 -0.11
C GLN A 31 -11.98 0.32 0.75
N GLY A 32 -12.75 1.14 1.49
CA GLY A 32 -13.88 0.67 2.28
C GLY A 32 -15.05 0.12 1.43
N LEU A 33 -15.15 0.55 0.17
CA LEU A 33 -16.20 0.14 -0.76
C LEU A 33 -15.78 -1.08 -1.59
N CYS A 34 -14.52 -1.12 -2.03
CA CYS A 34 -14.01 -2.13 -2.96
C CYS A 34 -13.26 -3.28 -2.26
N GLY A 35 -12.91 -3.12 -0.98
CA GLY A 35 -12.13 -4.09 -0.22
C GLY A 35 -10.66 -4.22 -0.66
N LEU A 36 -10.17 -3.32 -1.53
CA LEU A 36 -8.81 -3.31 -2.04
C LEU A 36 -8.05 -2.09 -1.56
N THR A 37 -6.78 -2.26 -1.21
CA THR A 37 -5.91 -1.18 -0.73
C THR A 37 -5.69 -0.10 -1.78
N ARG A 38 -5.31 1.12 -1.37
CA ARG A 38 -5.07 2.23 -2.32
C ARG A 38 -4.07 1.89 -3.42
N PHE A 39 -3.11 1.03 -3.11
CA PHE A 39 -2.06 0.57 -4.02
C PHE A 39 -2.59 -0.34 -5.13
N ARG A 40 -3.73 -1.00 -4.89
CA ARG A 40 -4.42 -1.85 -5.87
C ARG A 40 -5.50 -1.11 -6.65
N GLN A 41 -5.58 0.20 -6.51
CA GLN A 41 -6.54 1.05 -7.18
C GLN A 41 -5.82 2.02 -8.14
N ARG A 42 -6.22 2.02 -9.41
CA ARG A 42 -5.80 3.02 -10.38
C ARG A 42 -7.00 3.88 -10.77
N LEU A 43 -6.91 5.17 -10.50
CA LEU A 43 -7.90 6.15 -10.93
C LEU A 43 -7.40 6.81 -12.21
N LEU A 44 -8.29 6.94 -13.18
CA LEU A 44 -8.01 7.58 -14.45
C LEU A 44 -9.02 8.70 -14.70
N HIS A 45 -8.54 9.82 -15.21
CA HIS A 45 -9.37 10.88 -15.76
C HIS A 45 -9.12 10.95 -17.26
N GLU A 46 -10.17 10.76 -18.06
CA GLU A 46 -10.07 10.71 -19.53
C GLU A 46 -9.02 9.69 -20.04
N GLY A 47 -8.89 8.56 -19.34
CA GLY A 47 -7.91 7.51 -19.66
C GLY A 47 -6.47 7.80 -19.20
N VAL A 48 -6.22 8.93 -18.53
CA VAL A 48 -4.92 9.28 -17.96
C VAL A 48 -4.86 8.88 -16.49
N PRO A 49 -3.88 8.05 -16.04
CA PRO A 49 -3.76 7.66 -14.65
C PRO A 49 -3.40 8.85 -13.76
N LEU A 50 -4.08 8.96 -12.62
CA LEU A 50 -3.82 9.97 -11.60
C LEU A 50 -2.92 9.42 -10.49
N TYR A 51 -1.95 10.24 -10.08
CA TYR A 51 -1.08 9.98 -8.94
C TYR A 51 -1.74 10.45 -7.64
N ASP A 52 -1.28 9.92 -6.52
CA ASP A 52 -1.84 10.18 -5.19
C ASP A 52 -1.77 11.65 -4.76
N THR A 53 -0.83 12.42 -5.33
CA THR A 53 -0.63 13.85 -5.07
C THR A 53 -1.57 14.78 -5.85
N VAL A 54 -2.34 14.26 -6.81
CA VAL A 54 -3.25 15.09 -7.61
C VAL A 54 -4.41 15.56 -6.74
N THR A 55 -4.63 16.87 -6.71
CA THR A 55 -5.76 17.50 -6.03
C THR A 55 -7.05 17.29 -6.80
N LEU A 56 -8.15 17.05 -6.08
CA LEU A 56 -9.47 16.85 -6.65
C LEU A 56 -10.36 18.04 -6.31
N ASP A 57 -10.05 19.21 -6.88
CA ASP A 57 -10.71 20.51 -6.62
C ASP A 57 -11.78 20.86 -7.67
N VAL A 58 -11.90 20.04 -8.72
CA VAL A 58 -12.86 20.23 -9.81
C VAL A 58 -13.76 19.00 -9.93
N PRO A 59 -15.07 19.16 -10.22
CA PRO A 59 -15.92 18.04 -10.61
C PRO A 59 -15.34 17.30 -11.82
N MET A 60 -15.22 15.99 -11.73
CA MET A 60 -14.72 15.14 -12.82
C MET A 60 -15.27 13.72 -12.68
N ASP A 61 -15.32 13.01 -13.81
CA ASP A 61 -15.67 11.61 -13.88
C ASP A 61 -14.39 10.78 -13.91
N LEU A 62 -14.25 9.87 -12.96
CA LEU A 62 -13.06 9.06 -12.77
C LEU A 62 -13.38 7.60 -13.08
N GLN A 63 -12.48 6.95 -13.80
CA GLN A 63 -12.51 5.51 -14.00
C GLN A 63 -11.62 4.84 -12.96
N LEU A 64 -12.19 3.90 -12.21
CA LEU A 64 -11.50 3.04 -11.27
C LEU A 64 -11.18 1.70 -11.93
N VAL A 65 -9.89 1.39 -11.99
CA VAL A 65 -9.37 0.09 -12.37
C VAL A 65 -8.81 -0.59 -11.13
N LEU A 66 -9.37 -1.76 -10.81
CA LEU A 66 -8.91 -2.60 -9.71
C LEU A 66 -7.83 -3.56 -10.24
N LEU A 67 -6.66 -3.56 -9.62
CA LEU A 67 -5.52 -4.32 -10.09
C LEU A 67 -5.38 -5.65 -9.32
N PRO A 68 -5.40 -6.82 -10.00
CA PRO A 68 -4.95 -8.08 -9.40
C PRO A 68 -3.45 -8.01 -9.09
N PHE A 69 -2.97 -8.80 -8.13
CA PHE A 69 -1.52 -8.98 -8.01
C PHE A 69 -0.99 -9.71 -9.25
N THR A 70 0.20 -9.32 -9.70
CA THR A 70 0.91 -10.00 -10.78
C THR A 70 1.86 -11.04 -10.20
N ASP A 71 2.21 -12.04 -11.01
CA ASP A 71 3.25 -13.00 -10.65
C ASP A 71 4.56 -12.27 -10.34
N ALA A 72 5.21 -12.64 -9.24
CA ALA A 72 6.45 -12.06 -8.79
C ALA A 72 7.63 -12.92 -9.24
N SER A 73 8.66 -12.28 -9.77
CA SER A 73 9.97 -12.91 -9.99
C SER A 73 10.81 -12.89 -8.70
N ASP A 74 11.83 -13.75 -8.61
CA ASP A 74 12.81 -13.69 -7.52
C ASP A 74 13.44 -12.29 -7.39
N SER A 75 13.56 -11.56 -8.50
CA SER A 75 14.05 -10.17 -8.51
C SER A 75 13.07 -9.21 -7.84
N ASP A 76 11.76 -9.37 -8.06
CA ASP A 76 10.75 -8.52 -7.42
C ASP A 76 10.74 -8.75 -5.90
N MET A 77 10.82 -10.01 -5.48
CA MET A 77 10.88 -10.39 -4.06
C MET A 77 12.10 -9.75 -3.38
N PHE A 78 13.27 -9.84 -4.02
CA PHE A 78 14.49 -9.24 -3.52
C PHE A 78 14.45 -7.71 -3.53
N GLU A 79 13.93 -7.09 -4.59
CA GLU A 79 13.82 -5.62 -4.70
C GLU A 79 12.98 -5.06 -3.55
N MET A 80 11.86 -5.73 -3.22
CA MET A 80 10.96 -5.31 -2.16
C MET A 80 11.57 -5.45 -0.76
N THR A 81 12.25 -6.56 -0.46
CA THR A 81 12.93 -6.72 0.83
C THR A 81 14.14 -5.81 0.95
N ALA A 82 14.90 -5.59 -0.14
CA ALA A 82 16.02 -4.66 -0.17
C ALA A 82 15.57 -3.22 0.09
N ALA A 83 14.48 -2.75 -0.54
CA ALA A 83 13.92 -1.42 -0.29
C ALA A 83 13.57 -1.23 1.19
N ALA A 84 13.05 -2.27 1.86
CA ALA A 84 12.67 -2.21 3.27
C ALA A 84 13.87 -2.10 4.23
N THR A 85 15.11 -2.35 3.77
CA THR A 85 16.33 -2.16 4.57
C THR A 85 16.71 -0.69 4.75
N TRP A 86 16.29 0.18 3.83
CA TRP A 86 16.67 1.58 3.81
C TRP A 86 15.67 2.42 4.64
N PRO A 87 16.15 3.46 5.36
CA PRO A 87 15.26 4.34 6.13
C PRO A 87 14.29 5.16 5.28
N ASP A 88 14.63 5.39 4.01
CA ASP A 88 13.83 6.16 3.08
C ASP A 88 12.67 5.32 2.54
N HIS A 89 11.45 5.79 2.79
CA HIS A 89 10.22 5.13 2.41
C HIS A 89 9.86 5.28 0.93
N PHE A 90 10.57 6.13 0.20
CA PHE A 90 10.32 6.41 -1.21
C PHE A 90 10.31 5.13 -2.06
N TRP A 91 11.33 4.29 -1.92
CA TRP A 91 11.46 3.06 -2.71
C TRP A 91 10.36 2.05 -2.39
N ILE A 92 9.99 1.91 -1.12
CA ILE A 92 8.88 1.03 -0.73
C ILE A 92 7.56 1.54 -1.31
N GLU A 93 7.30 2.85 -1.25
CA GLU A 93 6.08 3.41 -1.83
C GLU A 93 6.03 3.22 -3.35
N GLU A 94 7.15 3.42 -4.06
CA GLU A 94 7.23 3.23 -5.51
C GLU A 94 6.93 1.77 -5.91
N LEU A 95 7.52 0.80 -5.19
CA LEU A 95 7.27 -0.62 -5.45
C LEU A 95 5.82 -1.00 -5.15
N LEU A 96 5.25 -0.47 -4.08
CA LEU A 96 3.85 -0.70 -3.72
C LEU A 96 2.87 -0.09 -4.73
N GLN A 97 3.26 0.94 -5.49
CA GLN A 97 2.43 1.44 -6.60
C GLN A 97 2.33 0.45 -7.77
N ARG A 98 3.21 -0.55 -7.83
CA ARG A 98 3.10 -1.71 -8.72
C ARG A 98 2.12 -2.73 -8.11
N PRO A 99 1.40 -3.51 -8.92
CA PRO A 99 0.47 -4.54 -8.42
C PRO A 99 1.21 -5.78 -7.88
N GLN A 100 2.12 -5.59 -6.93
CA GLN A 100 2.91 -6.65 -6.30
C GLN A 100 2.34 -6.97 -4.91
N ASP A 101 2.39 -8.24 -4.51
CA ASP A 101 1.94 -8.68 -3.19
C ASP A 101 2.95 -8.25 -2.11
N PRO A 102 2.57 -7.46 -1.09
CA PRO A 102 3.49 -7.04 -0.05
C PRO A 102 3.96 -8.18 0.89
N ASN A 103 3.36 -9.37 0.78
CA ASN A 103 3.66 -10.55 1.59
C ASN A 103 4.65 -11.52 0.93
N LEU A 104 5.21 -11.15 -0.23
CA LEU A 104 6.23 -11.93 -0.90
C LEU A 104 7.41 -12.19 0.04
N LEU A 105 7.87 -13.43 0.07
CA LEU A 105 9.04 -13.85 0.83
C LEU A 105 10.25 -13.87 -0.09
N ASP A 106 11.37 -13.32 0.35
CA ASP A 106 12.64 -13.50 -0.33
C ASP A 106 13.18 -14.95 -0.17
N GLY A 107 14.31 -15.22 -0.81
CA GLY A 107 14.97 -16.54 -0.74
C GLY A 107 15.42 -16.96 0.67
N GLU A 108 15.44 -16.03 1.62
CA GLU A 108 15.75 -16.31 3.03
C GLU A 108 14.48 -16.47 3.89
N GLY A 109 13.29 -16.36 3.29
CA GLY A 109 12.00 -16.52 3.96
C GLY A 109 11.50 -15.28 4.69
N TYR A 110 11.97 -14.08 4.32
CA TYR A 110 11.51 -12.82 4.90
C TYR A 110 10.61 -12.05 3.95
N ALA A 111 9.46 -11.59 4.46
CA ALA A 111 8.71 -10.50 3.83
C ALA A 111 9.33 -9.14 4.13
N ALA A 112 9.04 -8.14 3.27
CA ALA A 112 9.47 -6.76 3.47
C ALA A 112 9.09 -6.19 4.84
N LEU A 113 7.93 -6.60 5.40
CA LEU A 113 7.49 -6.18 6.73
C LEU A 113 8.44 -6.66 7.84
N HIS A 114 8.97 -7.89 7.76
CA HIS A 114 9.95 -8.39 8.71
C HIS A 114 11.20 -7.52 8.72
N VAL A 115 11.70 -7.17 7.53
CA VAL A 115 12.89 -6.34 7.36
C VAL A 115 12.65 -4.93 7.91
N ALA A 116 11.55 -4.28 7.53
CA ALA A 116 11.21 -2.94 7.99
C ALA A 116 11.07 -2.88 9.52
N CYS A 117 10.40 -3.86 10.13
CA CYS A 117 10.28 -3.96 11.57
C CYS A 117 11.65 -4.19 12.22
N ARG A 118 12.45 -5.13 11.73
CA ARG A 118 13.79 -5.40 12.25
C ARG A 118 14.67 -4.16 12.22
N GLN A 119 14.58 -3.33 11.19
CA GLN A 119 15.38 -2.10 11.10
C GLN A 119 14.79 -0.91 11.87
N GLY A 120 13.53 -1.01 12.34
CA GLY A 120 12.84 0.08 13.01
C GLY A 120 12.37 1.21 12.07
N HIS A 121 12.23 0.93 10.77
CA HIS A 121 11.83 1.91 9.76
C HIS A 121 10.31 2.10 9.77
N ILE A 122 9.85 2.95 10.68
CA ILE A 122 8.43 3.11 11.01
C ILE A 122 7.57 3.48 9.79
N GLU A 123 8.05 4.35 8.91
CA GLU A 123 7.28 4.75 7.73
C GLU A 123 7.16 3.61 6.71
N ASN A 124 8.20 2.78 6.54
CA ASN A 124 8.12 1.57 5.71
C ASN A 124 7.08 0.59 6.28
N VAL A 125 7.08 0.39 7.61
CA VAL A 125 6.08 -0.46 8.29
C VAL A 125 4.67 0.04 8.00
N LYS A 126 4.41 1.34 8.14
CA LYS A 126 3.08 1.92 7.87
C LYS A 126 2.65 1.72 6.42
N LEU A 127 3.52 1.98 5.45
CA LEU A 127 3.20 1.80 4.03
C LEU A 127 2.91 0.35 3.68
N LEU A 128 3.70 -0.59 4.20
CA LEU A 128 3.49 -2.02 3.98
C LEU A 128 2.16 -2.50 4.57
N LEU A 129 1.80 -2.05 5.79
CA LEU A 129 0.50 -2.34 6.39
C LEU A 129 -0.65 -1.69 5.61
N GLU A 130 -0.49 -0.46 5.13
CA GLU A 130 -1.46 0.21 4.26
C GLU A 130 -1.65 -0.54 2.93
N ALA A 131 -0.61 -1.22 2.44
CA ALA A 131 -0.67 -2.10 1.27
C ALA A 131 -1.31 -3.47 1.54
N GLY A 132 -1.59 -3.81 2.80
CA GLY A 132 -2.18 -5.10 3.18
C GLY A 132 -1.15 -6.18 3.51
N ALA A 133 0.06 -5.79 3.94
CA ALA A 133 1.00 -6.74 4.52
C ALA A 133 0.40 -7.38 5.79
N ASP A 134 0.57 -8.68 5.94
CA ASP A 134 0.12 -9.44 7.09
C ASP A 134 1.01 -9.13 8.30
N GLN A 135 0.46 -8.35 9.22
CA GLN A 135 1.10 -8.01 10.48
C GLN A 135 1.43 -9.21 11.37
N ASN A 136 0.74 -10.34 11.14
CA ASN A 136 0.93 -11.58 11.88
C ASN A 136 1.81 -12.58 11.13
N SER A 137 2.40 -12.18 10.00
CA SER A 137 3.37 -13.02 9.29
C SER A 137 4.56 -13.35 10.20
N ILE A 138 5.00 -14.60 10.08
CA ILE A 138 6.16 -15.14 10.80
C ILE A 138 7.29 -15.39 9.83
N ASP A 139 8.52 -15.12 10.29
CA ASP A 139 9.72 -15.46 9.53
C ASP A 139 10.06 -16.96 9.66
N ARG A 140 11.16 -17.37 9.00
CA ARG A 140 11.71 -18.74 9.09
C ARG A 140 12.08 -19.21 10.50
N PHE A 141 12.20 -18.31 11.47
CA PHE A 141 12.47 -18.60 12.87
C PHE A 141 11.20 -18.60 13.74
N GLY A 142 10.03 -18.41 13.13
CA GLY A 142 8.74 -18.33 13.82
C GLY A 142 8.53 -17.00 14.55
N GLN A 143 9.29 -15.96 14.20
CA GLN A 143 9.15 -14.64 14.83
C GLN A 143 8.17 -13.78 14.03
N PHE A 144 7.18 -13.21 14.73
CA PHE A 144 6.27 -12.23 14.15
C PHE A 144 7.03 -10.99 13.70
N ALA A 145 6.70 -10.45 12.52
CA ALA A 145 7.32 -9.24 11.99
C ALA A 145 7.34 -8.09 13.03
N LEU A 146 6.19 -7.81 13.68
CA LEU A 146 6.10 -6.73 14.68
C LEU A 146 6.96 -6.97 15.93
N ASN A 147 7.24 -8.23 16.31
CA ASN A 147 8.12 -8.52 17.43
C ASN A 147 9.58 -8.11 17.14
N LEU A 148 9.98 -8.12 15.86
CA LEU A 148 11.32 -7.67 15.44
C LEU A 148 11.53 -6.17 15.68
N ALA A 149 10.46 -5.36 15.61
CA ALA A 149 10.53 -3.93 15.90
C ALA A 149 10.86 -3.63 17.36
N VAL A 150 10.38 -4.46 18.28
CA VAL A 150 10.59 -4.30 19.73
C VAL A 150 12.03 -4.61 20.12
N GLN A 151 12.72 -5.49 19.39
CA GLN A 151 14.08 -5.92 19.75
C GLN A 151 15.17 -4.88 19.41
N ASN A 152 14.97 -4.07 18.36
CA ASN A 152 15.99 -3.11 17.90
C ASN A 152 15.71 -1.65 18.29
N SER A 153 14.49 -1.30 18.71
CA SER A 153 14.16 0.06 19.11
C SER A 153 14.01 0.21 20.63
N SER A 154 15.10 0.63 21.27
CA SER A 154 14.96 1.38 22.52
C SER A 154 14.10 2.62 22.23
N SER A 155 12.88 2.65 22.77
CA SER A 155 11.97 3.81 22.83
C SER A 155 11.18 4.19 21.58
N ARG A 156 10.30 3.30 21.09
CA ARG A 156 8.90 3.65 20.72
C ARG A 156 8.19 2.37 20.32
N THR A 157 7.52 1.77 21.29
CA THR A 157 6.54 0.71 21.09
C THR A 157 5.57 1.17 20.01
N LEU A 158 5.64 0.56 18.83
CA LEU A 158 4.56 0.63 17.85
C LEU A 158 3.37 -0.11 18.46
N SER A 159 2.60 0.59 19.30
CA SER A 159 1.27 0.15 19.68
C SER A 159 0.35 0.34 18.47
N LEU A 160 0.53 -0.48 17.45
CA LEU A 160 -0.46 -0.71 16.41
C LEU A 160 -1.33 -1.86 16.92
N CYS A 161 -2.27 -1.53 17.80
CA CYS A 161 -3.31 -2.45 18.25
C CYS A 161 -4.52 -2.39 17.30
N PRO A 162 -5.29 -3.49 17.20
CA PRO A 162 -6.35 -3.71 16.21
C PRO A 162 -7.54 -2.75 16.33
#